data_AF-A0A4R6WQQ2-F1
#
_entry.id   AF-A0A4R6WQQ2-F1
#
_cell.length_a   1.000
_cell.length_b   1.000
_cell.length_c   1.000
_cell.angle_alpha   90.00
_cell.angle_beta   90.00
_cell.angle_gamma   90.00
#
_symmetry.space_group_name_H-M   'P 1'
#
loop_
_entity.id
_entity.type
_entity.pdbx_description
1 polymer ?
#
loop_
_entity_poly.entity_id
_entity_poly.type
_entity_poly.pdbx_seq_one_letter_code
_entity_poly.pdbx_strand_id
1 'polypeptide(L)'
;MSDVPVPTRQEIVDLLQAVLEGNSSRLAAAEWAAEVQENIESEDPEAVDPEMWHLLRLAASLDVKSGEAYLHSDNDIRDWIEGRK
;
A
#
# COMPACT_ATOMS: atom_id res chain seq x y z
N MET A 1 10.49 -17.81 16.73
CA MET A 1 9.82 -17.43 15.48
C MET A 1 9.65 -15.94 15.60
N SER A 2 10.36 -15.16 14.80
CA SER A 2 10.06 -13.74 14.71
C SER A 2 8.68 -13.68 14.04
N ASP A 3 7.67 -13.20 14.76
CA ASP A 3 6.39 -12.86 14.12
C ASP A 3 6.71 -11.64 13.26
N VAL A 4 7.00 -11.86 11.97
CA VAL A 4 7.10 -10.78 11.00
C VAL A 4 5.78 -10.01 11.06
N PRO A 5 5.78 -8.70 11.36
CA PRO A 5 4.55 -7.93 11.46
C PRO A 5 4.00 -7.71 10.05
N VAL A 6 3.26 -8.71 9.56
CA VAL A 6 2.53 -8.65 8.28
C VAL A 6 1.24 -7.87 8.49
N PRO A 7 0.98 -6.80 7.72
CA PRO A 7 -0.28 -6.10 7.80
C PRO A 7 -1.41 -6.97 7.25
N THR A 8 -2.59 -6.79 7.81
CA THR A 8 -3.83 -7.30 7.26
C THR A 8 -4.24 -6.49 6.03
N ARG A 9 -5.04 -7.11 5.16
CA ARG A 9 -5.69 -6.40 4.05
C ARG A 9 -6.49 -5.18 4.52
N GLN A 10 -7.15 -5.28 5.68
CA GLN A 10 -7.95 -4.19 6.21
C GLN A 10 -7.08 -2.98 6.58
N GLU A 11 -5.91 -3.19 7.16
CA GLU A 11 -4.98 -2.08 7.49
C GLU A 11 -4.52 -1.33 6.22
N ILE A 12 -4.26 -2.06 5.13
CA ILE A 12 -3.91 -1.41 3.85
C ILE A 12 -5.13 -0.66 3.28
N VAL A 13 -6.33 -1.22 3.37
CA VAL A 13 -7.57 -0.54 2.93
C VAL A 13 -7.81 0.73 3.73
N ASP A 14 -7.65 0.70 5.05
CA ASP A 14 -7.83 1.85 5.93
C ASP A 14 -6.81 2.95 5.61
N LEU A 15 -5.57 2.57 5.30
CA LEU A 15 -4.54 3.51 4.82
C LEU A 15 -4.97 4.20 3.51
N LEU A 16 -5.46 3.43 2.53
CA LEU A 16 -5.93 3.96 1.25
C LEU A 16 -7.15 4.87 1.43
N GLN A 17 -8.08 4.52 2.32
CA GLN A 17 -9.22 5.37 2.67
C GLN A 17 -8.77 6.68 3.32
N ALA A 18 -7.82 6.63 4.26
CA ALA A 18 -7.27 7.81 4.90
C ALA A 18 -6.63 8.78 3.87
N VAL A 19 -6.00 8.25 2.82
CA VAL A 19 -5.49 9.06 1.70
C VAL A 19 -6.64 9.72 0.92
N LEU A 20 -7.71 8.99 0.60
CA LEU A 20 -8.87 9.53 -0.12
C LEU A 20 -9.62 10.60 0.68
N GLU A 21 -9.64 10.48 2.00
CA GLU A 21 -10.28 11.43 2.91
C GLU A 21 -9.40 12.64 3.22
N GLY A 22 -8.12 12.62 2.82
CA GLY A 22 -7.13 13.65 3.16
C GLY A 22 -6.62 13.58 4.60
N ASN A 23 -6.92 12.50 5.32
CA ASN A 23 -6.44 12.22 6.67
C ASN A 23 -4.98 11.73 6.68
N SER A 24 -4.50 11.19 5.55
CA SER A 24 -3.10 10.85 5.32
C SER A 24 -2.63 11.41 3.97
N SER A 25 -1.32 11.67 3.87
CA SER A 25 -0.73 12.07 2.59
C SER A 25 -0.33 10.83 1.78
N ARG A 26 -0.37 10.94 0.45
CA ARG A 26 0.12 9.89 -0.46
C ARG A 26 1.56 9.49 -0.18
N LEU A 27 2.41 10.45 0.17
CA LEU A 27 3.81 10.20 0.54
C LEU A 27 3.90 9.35 1.81
N ALA A 28 3.25 9.77 2.89
CA ALA A 28 3.28 9.04 4.16
C ALA A 28 2.74 7.60 4.02
N ALA A 29 1.68 7.42 3.22
CA ALA A 29 1.15 6.09 2.93
C ALA A 29 2.12 5.23 2.09
N ALA A 30 2.78 5.82 1.10
CA ALA A 30 3.77 5.14 0.29
C ALA A 30 5.01 4.73 1.10
N GLU A 31 5.51 5.64 1.95
CA GLU A 31 6.65 5.38 2.84
C GLU A 31 6.35 4.25 3.82
N TRP A 32 5.17 4.26 4.46
CA TRP A 32 4.74 3.16 5.33
C TRP A 32 4.69 1.83 4.59
N ALA A 33 4.11 1.81 3.38
CA ALA A 33 3.99 0.59 2.60
C ALA A 33 5.38 0.06 2.18
N ALA A 34 6.30 0.94 1.79
CA ALA A 34 7.67 0.58 1.45
C ALA A 34 8.44 0.00 2.64
N GLU A 35 8.32 0.60 3.83
CA GLU A 35 8.95 0.10 5.06
C GLU A 35 8.42 -1.30 5.41
N VAL A 36 7.12 -1.51 5.31
CA VAL A 36 6.50 -2.82 5.53
C VAL A 36 7.01 -3.86 4.53
N GLN A 37 7.10 -3.51 3.24
CA GLN A 37 7.65 -4.39 2.22
C GLN A 37 9.10 -4.78 2.53
N GLU A 38 9.96 -3.81 2.87
CA GLU A 38 11.36 -4.06 3.22
C GLU A 38 11.48 -4.99 4.43
N ASN A 39 10.68 -4.77 5.47
CA ASN A 39 10.68 -5.61 6.66
C ASN A 39 10.30 -7.06 6.33
N ILE A 40 9.22 -7.28 5.57
CA ILE A 40 8.78 -8.62 5.18
C ILE A 40 9.81 -9.31 4.28
N GLU A 41 10.33 -8.61 3.26
CA GLU A 41 11.36 -9.16 2.37
C GLU A 41 12.63 -9.56 3.14
N SER A 42 12.97 -8.83 4.20
CA SER A 42 14.17 -9.10 5.02
C SER A 42 14.00 -10.28 5.99
N GLU A 43 12.79 -10.51 6.49
CA GLU A 43 12.51 -11.52 7.52
C GLU A 43 11.94 -12.82 6.93
N ASP A 44 10.84 -12.72 6.16
CA ASP A 44 10.16 -13.87 5.54
C ASP A 44 9.34 -13.44 4.30
N PRO A 45 9.93 -13.51 3.09
CA PRO A 45 9.24 -13.18 1.83
C PRO A 45 8.00 -14.04 1.55
N GLU A 46 7.91 -15.24 2.12
CA GLU A 46 6.81 -16.19 1.90
C GLU A 46 5.64 -15.98 2.89
N ALA A 47 5.80 -15.10 3.89
CA ALA A 47 4.78 -14.81 4.89
C ALA A 47 3.53 -14.10 4.32
N VAL A 48 3.61 -13.58 3.10
CA VAL A 48 2.57 -12.75 2.47
C VAL A 48 2.16 -13.36 1.14
N ASP A 49 0.84 -13.46 0.93
CA ASP A 49 0.31 -14.00 -0.32
C ASP A 49 0.54 -13.02 -1.50
N PRO A 50 0.49 -13.52 -2.75
CA PRO A 50 0.75 -12.67 -3.92
C PRO A 50 -0.22 -11.50 -4.10
N GLU A 51 -1.48 -11.63 -3.66
CA GLU A 51 -2.46 -10.54 -3.77
C GLU A 51 -2.12 -9.41 -2.79
N MET A 52 -1.66 -9.77 -1.60
CA MET A 52 -1.24 -8.81 -0.59
C MET A 52 0.07 -8.13 -0.93
N TRP A 53 1.02 -8.86 -1.53
CA TRP A 53 2.20 -8.26 -2.14
C TRP A 53 1.84 -7.24 -3.22
N HIS A 54 0.86 -7.57 -4.06
CA HIS A 54 0.40 -6.66 -5.10
C HIS A 54 -0.20 -5.38 -4.49
N LEU A 55 -1.08 -5.51 -3.50
CA LEU A 55 -1.71 -4.37 -2.86
C LEU A 55 -0.71 -3.47 -2.13
N LEU A 56 0.27 -4.05 -1.42
CA LEU A 56 1.36 -3.30 -0.79
C LEU A 56 2.18 -2.53 -1.83
N ARG A 57 2.44 -3.13 -2.99
CA ARG A 57 3.20 -2.47 -4.06
C ARG A 57 2.43 -1.31 -4.70
N LEU A 58 1.11 -1.41 -4.80
CA LEU A 58 0.24 -0.32 -5.23
C LEU A 58 0.21 0.81 -4.18
N ALA A 59 0.14 0.47 -2.89
CA ALA A 59 0.22 1.45 -1.81
C ALA A 59 1.57 2.18 -1.80
N ALA A 60 2.67 1.44 -1.99
CA ALA A 60 4.03 2.00 -2.09
C ALA A 60 4.25 2.90 -3.31
N SER A 61 3.34 2.89 -4.30
CA SER A 61 3.42 3.76 -5.49
C SER A 61 2.49 4.97 -5.44
N LEU A 62 1.77 5.20 -4.33
CA LEU A 62 0.79 6.29 -4.18
C LEU A 62 1.36 7.69 -4.42
N ASP A 63 2.63 7.89 -4.08
CA ASP A 63 3.35 9.16 -4.17
C ASP A 63 3.98 9.41 -5.56
N VAL A 64 4.05 8.38 -6.41
CA VAL A 64 4.64 8.44 -7.74
C VAL A 64 3.87 9.43 -8.61
N LYS A 65 4.61 10.33 -9.27
CA LYS A 65 4.07 11.36 -10.16
C LYS A 65 4.43 11.11 -11.62
N SER A 66 3.51 11.47 -12.50
CA SER A 66 3.70 11.55 -13.94
C SER A 66 3.53 13.01 -14.37
N GLY A 67 4.62 13.78 -14.34
CA GLY A 67 4.58 15.23 -14.53
C GLY A 67 4.06 15.93 -13.26
N GLU A 68 3.05 16.78 -13.40
CA GLU A 68 2.47 17.54 -12.28
C GLU A 68 1.39 16.76 -11.50
N ALA A 69 0.89 15.66 -12.07
CA ALA A 69 -0.15 14.82 -11.46
C ALA A 69 0.41 13.53 -10.88
N TYR A 70 -0.29 12.94 -9.92
CA TYR A 70 0.00 11.59 -9.46
C TYR A 70 -0.29 10.57 -10.55
N LEU A 71 0.54 9.52 -10.60
CA LEU A 71 0.39 8.41 -11.54
C LEU A 71 -0.94 7.66 -11.33
N HIS A 72 -1.36 7.53 -10.07
CA HIS A 72 -2.60 6.88 -9.68
C HIS A 72 -3.64 7.91 -9.26
N SER A 73 -4.81 7.89 -9.88
CA SER A 73 -5.94 8.75 -9.53
C SER A 73 -6.66 8.25 -8.27
N ASP A 74 -7.49 9.09 -7.67
CA ASP A 74 -8.34 8.66 -6.54
C ASP A 74 -9.33 7.56 -6.95
N ASN A 75 -9.70 7.48 -8.23
CA ASN A 75 -10.52 6.37 -8.73
C ASN A 75 -9.73 5.06 -8.76
N ASP A 76 -8.44 5.09 -9.13
CA ASP A 76 -7.60 3.90 -9.07
C ASP A 76 -7.49 3.39 -7.63
N ILE A 77 -7.31 4.29 -6.67
CA ILE A 77 -7.27 3.94 -5.24
C ILE A 77 -8.59 3.29 -4.79
N ARG A 78 -9.74 3.80 -5.24
CA ARG A 78 -11.05 3.18 -4.98
C ARG A 78 -11.17 1.79 -5.60
N ASP A 79 -10.70 1.62 -6.84
CA ASP A 79 -10.73 0.33 -7.51
C ASP A 79 -9.87 -0.71 -6.77
N TRP A 80 -8.73 -0.31 -6.20
CA TRP A 80 -7.89 -1.19 -5.37
C TRP A 80 -8.60 -1.62 -4.08
N ILE A 81 -9.27 -0.68 -3.39
CA ILE A 81 -10.06 -0.98 -2.19
C ILE A 81 -11.18 -1.99 -2.51
N GLU A 82 -11.83 -1.83 -3.67
CA GLU A 82 -12.92 -2.71 -4.12
C GLU A 82 -12.42 -4.03 -4.73
N GLY A 83 -11.10 -4.22 -4.91
CA GLY A 83 -10.50 -5.40 -5.53
C GLY A 83 -10.82 -5.53 -7.02
N ARG A 84 -11.05 -4.41 -7.72
CA ARG A 84 -11.40 -4.37 -9.15
C ARG A 84 -10.20 -4.17 -10.08
N LYS A 85 -9.03 -3.90 -9.51
CA LYS A 85 -7.81 -3.56 -10.25
C LYS A 85 -6.58 -4.01 -9.48
#